data_AF-A0A4U6QJL9-F1
#
_entry.id   AF-A0A4U6QJL9-F1
#
_cell.length_a   1.000
_cell.length_b   1.000
_cell.length_c   1.000
_cell.angle_alpha   90.00
_cell.angle_beta   90.00
_cell.angle_gamma   90.00
#
_symmetry.space_group_name_H-M   'P 1'
#
loop_
_entity.id
_entity.type
_entity.pdbx_description
1 polymer ?
#
loop_
_entity_poly.entity_id
_entity_poly.type
_entity_poly.pdbx_seq_one_letter_code
_entity_poly.pdbx_strand_id
1 'polypeptide(L)'
;MSDHRRQARSRPPFAAVVDGLRRRPPAPERDRRARLRAPDGRVFVEIDPDLIPDAAVDLVAGGASVAWDSCGCRGYCGIEWFDADDTAVLVRSGPPVFVPASRKVPHAAGRLSAWHTDDGQVLVLASGEVRWGGLLS
;
A
#
# COMPACT_ATOMS: atom_id res chain seq x y z
N MET A 1 -49.35 -15.57 -35.38
CA MET A 1 -49.96 -14.93 -34.21
C MET A 1 -49.06 -15.19 -33.02
N SER A 2 -48.34 -14.16 -32.59
CA SER A 2 -47.34 -14.16 -31.53
C SER A 2 -47.98 -14.15 -30.14
N ASP A 3 -47.34 -14.72 -29.13
CA ASP A 3 -47.28 -14.07 -27.81
C ASP A 3 -46.09 -14.56 -26.95
N HIS A 4 -45.02 -13.77 -26.93
CA HIS A 4 -43.91 -13.90 -25.99
C HIS A 4 -44.24 -13.08 -24.74
N ARG A 5 -44.76 -13.70 -23.68
CA ARG A 5 -44.84 -13.05 -22.36
C ARG A 5 -43.44 -12.89 -21.75
N ARG A 6 -42.83 -11.72 -21.95
CA ARG A 6 -41.70 -11.26 -21.13
C ARG A 6 -42.20 -11.02 -19.71
N GLN A 7 -41.78 -11.87 -18.76
CA GLN A 7 -41.90 -11.56 -17.34
C GLN A 7 -40.94 -10.43 -16.99
N ALA A 8 -41.48 -9.25 -16.70
CA ALA A 8 -40.73 -8.15 -16.14
C ALA A 8 -40.26 -8.53 -14.73
N ARG A 9 -38.93 -8.68 -14.55
CA ARG A 9 -38.31 -8.76 -13.22
C ARG A 9 -38.52 -7.41 -12.53
N SER A 10 -39.48 -7.33 -11.61
CA SER A 10 -39.65 -6.11 -10.81
C SER A 10 -38.44 -5.96 -9.88
N ARG A 11 -37.86 -4.77 -9.89
CA ARG A 11 -36.74 -4.41 -9.02
C ARG A 11 -37.31 -4.26 -7.60
N PRO A 12 -36.66 -4.81 -6.57
CA PRO A 12 -37.18 -4.71 -5.21
C PRO A 12 -37.31 -3.24 -4.80
N PRO A 13 -38.37 -2.89 -4.05
CA PRO A 13 -38.55 -1.52 -3.57
C PRO A 13 -37.39 -1.14 -2.65
N PHE A 14 -36.98 0.12 -2.72
CA PHE A 14 -35.84 0.67 -1.96
C PHE A 14 -35.90 0.32 -0.45
N ALA A 15 -37.10 0.33 0.14
CA ALA A 15 -37.31 -0.06 1.53
C ALA A 15 -36.88 -1.51 1.85
N ALA A 16 -37.11 -2.46 0.93
CA ALA A 16 -36.69 -3.85 1.11
C ALA A 16 -35.15 -4.02 0.98
N VAL A 17 -34.50 -3.15 0.19
CA VAL A 17 -33.04 -3.10 0.09
C VAL A 17 -32.43 -2.55 1.38
N VAL A 18 -33.03 -1.50 1.94
CA VAL A 18 -32.59 -0.87 3.20
C VAL A 18 -32.77 -1.80 4.39
N ASP A 19 -33.89 -2.53 4.47
CA ASP A 19 -34.11 -3.53 5.53
C ASP A 19 -33.18 -4.74 5.42
N GLY A 20 -32.77 -5.11 4.20
CA GLY A 20 -31.76 -6.15 3.97
C GLY A 20 -30.36 -5.75 4.45
N LEU A 21 -30.00 -4.47 4.30
CA LEU A 21 -28.71 -3.91 4.77
C LEU A 21 -28.64 -3.78 6.31
N ARG A 22 -29.79 -3.59 6.98
CA ARG A 22 -29.85 -3.43 8.44
C ARG A 22 -29.72 -4.73 9.24
N ARG A 23 -29.95 -5.90 8.63
CA ARG A 23 -30.10 -7.19 9.34
C ARG A 23 -28.86 -8.08 9.33
N ARG A 24 -27.77 -7.66 8.70
CA ARG A 24 -26.51 -8.42 8.70
C ARG A 24 -25.36 -7.44 8.89
N PRO A 25 -24.58 -7.53 9.97
CA PRO A 25 -23.25 -6.92 9.96
C PRO A 25 -22.56 -7.39 8.67
N PRO A 26 -21.86 -6.51 7.94
CA PRO A 26 -21.01 -6.99 6.86
C PRO A 26 -20.14 -8.11 7.44
N ALA A 27 -20.04 -9.23 6.72
CA ALA A 27 -19.09 -10.27 7.11
C ALA A 27 -17.74 -9.58 7.33
N PRO A 28 -17.01 -9.90 8.41
CA PRO A 28 -15.71 -9.27 8.63
C PRO A 28 -14.92 -9.42 7.34
N GLU A 29 -14.53 -8.30 6.74
CA GLU A 29 -13.59 -8.34 5.63
C GLU A 29 -12.41 -9.15 6.12
N ARG A 30 -12.00 -10.19 5.37
CA ARG A 30 -10.71 -10.81 5.65
C ARG A 30 -9.71 -9.67 5.58
N ASP A 31 -9.09 -9.35 6.71
CA ASP A 31 -8.01 -8.37 6.80
C ASP A 31 -6.87 -8.87 5.89
N ARG A 32 -6.95 -8.51 4.61
CA ARG A 32 -5.97 -8.83 3.58
C ARG A 32 -4.78 -7.86 3.63
N ARG A 33 -4.81 -6.88 4.55
CA ARG A 33 -3.76 -5.89 4.63
C ARG A 33 -2.52 -6.58 5.16
N ALA A 34 -1.43 -6.45 4.41
CA ALA A 34 -0.15 -6.92 4.88
C ALA A 34 0.22 -6.15 6.14
N ARG A 35 0.89 -6.83 7.07
CA ARG A 35 1.38 -6.25 8.32
C ARG A 35 2.90 -6.24 8.29
N LEU A 36 3.48 -5.11 8.63
CA LEU A 36 4.91 -4.94 8.75
C LEU A 36 5.26 -4.61 10.20
N ARG A 37 6.27 -5.26 10.77
CA ARG A 37 6.72 -5.02 12.14
C ARG A 37 8.08 -4.32 12.11
N ALA A 38 8.15 -3.14 12.72
CA ALA A 38 9.38 -2.39 12.91
C ALA A 38 10.23 -2.97 14.07
N PRO A 39 11.53 -2.66 14.15
CA PRO A 39 12.42 -3.15 15.20
C PRO A 39 11.99 -2.77 16.62
N ASP A 40 11.32 -1.63 16.78
CA ASP A 40 10.75 -1.15 18.05
C ASP A 40 9.42 -1.83 18.42
N GLY A 41 8.95 -2.76 17.59
CA GLY A 41 7.72 -3.51 17.81
C GLY A 41 6.47 -2.85 17.23
N ARG A 42 6.54 -1.64 16.65
CA ARG A 42 5.40 -1.01 15.97
C ARG A 42 4.92 -1.87 14.81
N VAL A 43 3.61 -1.90 14.61
CA VAL A 43 2.97 -2.64 13.53
C VAL A 43 2.35 -1.66 12.56
N PHE A 44 2.80 -1.73 11.32
CA PHE A 44 2.32 -0.96 10.20
C PHE A 44 1.36 -1.81 9.36
N VAL A 45 0.34 -1.16 8.83
CA VAL A 45 -0.69 -1.72 7.96
C VAL A 45 -0.66 -0.95 6.63
N GLU A 46 -0.62 -1.67 5.51
CA GLU A 46 -0.58 -1.08 4.17
C GLU A 46 -1.88 -0.29 3.90
N ILE A 47 -1.75 0.98 3.47
CA ILE A 47 -2.88 1.86 3.09
C ILE A 47 -2.86 2.25 1.63
N ASP A 48 -1.68 2.41 1.04
CA ASP A 48 -1.52 2.62 -0.38
C ASP A 48 -0.51 1.62 -0.95
N PRO A 49 -0.97 0.61 -1.70
CA PRO A 49 -0.08 -0.36 -2.32
C PRO A 49 0.79 0.23 -3.43
N ASP A 50 0.38 1.30 -4.11
CA ASP A 50 0.99 1.75 -5.37
C ASP A 50 1.29 3.26 -5.32
N LEU A 51 2.06 3.64 -4.30
CA LEU A 51 2.42 5.03 -4.03
C LEU A 51 3.28 5.59 -5.17
N ILE A 52 2.90 6.74 -5.71
CA ILE A 52 3.68 7.41 -6.76
C ILE A 52 4.91 8.12 -6.18
N PRO A 53 6.02 8.27 -6.94
CA PRO A 53 7.27 8.87 -6.45
C PRO A 53 7.12 10.26 -5.82
N ASP A 54 6.38 11.17 -6.44
CA ASP A 54 6.23 12.53 -5.92
C ASP A 54 5.47 12.53 -4.58
N ALA A 55 4.41 11.73 -4.48
CA ALA A 55 3.66 11.57 -3.23
C ALA A 55 4.51 10.93 -2.12
N ALA A 56 5.46 10.06 -2.46
CA ALA A 56 6.42 9.52 -1.50
C ALA A 56 7.30 10.62 -0.92
N VAL A 57 7.80 11.55 -1.74
CA VAL A 57 8.58 12.70 -1.24
C VAL A 57 7.72 13.58 -0.33
N ASP A 58 6.48 13.87 -0.72
CA ASP A 58 5.58 14.72 0.07
C ASP A 58 5.27 14.10 1.45
N LEU A 59 5.00 12.79 1.51
CA LEU A 59 4.76 12.09 2.77
C LEU A 59 6.00 12.14 3.68
N VAL A 60 7.17 11.90 3.10
CA VAL A 60 8.43 11.89 3.84
C VAL A 60 8.82 13.29 4.31
N ALA A 61 8.62 14.32 3.48
CA ALA A 61 8.77 15.72 3.87
C ALA A 61 7.79 16.12 4.99
N GLY A 62 6.61 15.48 5.02
CA GLY A 62 5.61 15.60 6.09
C GLY A 62 5.93 14.83 7.37
N GLY A 63 7.05 14.12 7.45
CA GLY A 63 7.49 13.37 8.63
C GLY A 63 7.22 11.87 8.61
N ALA A 64 6.84 11.30 7.46
CA ALA A 64 6.80 9.84 7.32
C ALA A 64 8.21 9.25 7.45
N SER A 65 8.30 8.09 8.08
CA SER A 65 9.54 7.29 8.10
C SER A 65 9.77 6.62 6.75
N VAL A 66 11.01 6.23 6.46
CA VAL A 66 11.34 5.44 5.25
C VAL A 66 11.96 4.12 5.65
N ALA A 67 11.59 3.05 4.93
CA ALA A 67 12.24 1.76 5.01
C ALA A 67 12.44 1.16 3.62
N TRP A 68 13.41 0.26 3.48
CA TRP A 68 13.74 -0.39 2.23
C TRP A 68 13.82 -1.92 2.39
N ASP A 69 13.05 -2.60 1.54
CA ASP A 69 13.12 -4.03 1.31
C ASP A 69 13.79 -4.27 -0.04
N SER A 70 15.11 -4.41 -0.05
CA SER A 70 15.90 -4.59 -1.28
C SER A 70 15.53 -5.85 -2.07
N CYS A 71 14.98 -6.88 -1.41
CA CYS A 71 14.57 -8.12 -2.06
C CYS A 71 13.14 -8.04 -2.64
N GLY A 72 12.31 -7.13 -2.13
CA GLY A 72 10.88 -7.03 -2.49
C GLY A 72 10.03 -8.19 -1.96
N CYS A 73 10.56 -8.96 -1.00
CA CYS A 73 9.93 -10.16 -0.45
C CYS A 73 9.05 -9.89 0.78
N ARG A 74 8.70 -8.63 1.02
CA ARG A 74 7.94 -8.10 2.16
C ARG A 74 8.63 -8.37 3.50
N GLY A 75 9.95 -8.17 3.52
CA GLY A 75 10.78 -8.26 4.72
C GLY A 75 11.24 -9.65 5.13
N TYR A 76 11.01 -10.69 4.30
CA TYR A 76 11.56 -12.03 4.55
C TYR A 76 13.11 -12.02 4.61
N CYS A 77 13.75 -11.20 3.78
CA CYS A 77 15.21 -11.04 3.74
C CYS A 77 15.72 -9.90 4.65
N GLY A 78 14.86 -9.36 5.52
CA GLY A 78 15.14 -8.17 6.31
C GLY A 78 14.68 -6.87 5.63
N ILE A 79 14.59 -5.82 6.44
CA ILE A 79 14.22 -4.46 6.01
C ILE A 79 15.21 -3.51 6.66
N GLU A 80 15.75 -2.61 5.84
CA GLU A 80 16.54 -1.48 6.29
C GLU A 80 15.61 -0.34 6.69
N TRP A 81 15.83 0.23 7.87
CA TRP A 81 15.02 1.33 8.41
C TRP A 81 15.90 2.56 8.50
N PHE A 82 15.49 3.63 7.82
CA PHE A 82 16.24 4.88 7.80
C PHE A 82 15.88 5.75 8.99
N ASP A 83 16.89 6.43 9.54
CA ASP A 83 16.67 7.41 10.60
C ASP A 83 16.22 8.77 10.03
N ALA A 84 16.07 9.76 10.91
CA ALA A 84 15.61 11.09 10.51
C ALA A 84 16.63 11.82 9.61
N ASP A 85 17.93 11.60 9.80
CA ASP A 85 18.98 12.25 9.03
C ASP A 85 19.03 11.67 7.62
N ASP A 86 18.97 10.34 7.50
CA ASP A 86 18.83 9.61 6.24
C ASP A 86 17.58 10.06 5.48
N THR A 87 16.45 10.13 6.18
CA THR A 87 15.17 10.56 5.62
C THR A 87 15.26 11.98 5.05
N ALA A 88 15.93 12.89 5.76
CA ALA A 88 16.16 14.24 5.27
C ALA A 88 17.07 14.28 4.02
N VAL A 89 18.06 13.38 3.91
CA VAL A 89 18.87 13.21 2.69
C VAL A 89 18.01 12.76 1.51
N LEU A 90 17.10 11.80 1.73
CA LEU A 90 16.18 11.30 0.69
C LEU A 90 15.27 12.40 0.16
N VAL A 91 14.65 13.19 1.03
CA VAL A 91 13.80 14.33 0.62
C VAL A 91 14.57 15.33 -0.23
N ARG A 92 15.80 15.70 0.19
CA ARG A 92 16.65 16.64 -0.57
C ARG A 92 17.08 16.09 -1.93
N SER A 93 17.08 14.77 -2.09
CA SER A 93 17.46 14.11 -3.35
C SER A 93 16.33 14.10 -4.38
N GLY A 94 15.11 14.47 -3.99
CA GLY A 94 13.93 14.48 -4.86
C GLY A 94 13.28 13.10 -5.02
N PRO A 95 12.40 12.92 -6.01
CA PRO A 95 11.60 11.71 -6.17
C PRO A 95 12.44 10.45 -6.46
N PRO A 96 12.06 9.30 -5.88
CA PRO A 96 12.67 8.02 -6.23
C PRO A 96 12.39 7.62 -7.68
N VAL A 97 13.24 6.76 -8.24
CA VAL A 97 13.13 6.23 -9.60
C VAL A 97 13.07 4.71 -9.57
N PHE A 98 12.11 4.12 -10.29
CA PHE A 98 12.04 2.69 -10.50
C PHE A 98 13.05 2.24 -11.53
N VAL A 99 13.89 1.26 -11.16
CA VAL A 99 14.84 0.65 -12.09
C VAL A 99 14.19 -0.56 -12.75
N PRO A 100 14.42 -0.79 -14.06
CA PRO A 100 13.90 -1.97 -14.73
C PRO A 100 14.42 -3.25 -14.06
N ALA A 101 13.50 -4.03 -13.47
CA ALA A 101 13.88 -5.31 -12.87
C ALA A 101 14.47 -6.25 -13.93
N SER A 102 15.50 -7.00 -13.51
CA SER A 102 16.03 -8.09 -14.30
C SER A 102 14.93 -9.09 -14.62
N ARG A 103 14.83 -9.52 -15.90
CA ARG A 103 13.89 -10.56 -16.33
C ARG A 103 14.03 -11.89 -15.55
N LYS A 104 15.17 -12.09 -14.87
CA LYS A 104 15.46 -13.28 -14.06
C LYS A 104 14.85 -13.21 -12.66
N VAL A 105 14.52 -12.02 -12.15
CA VAL A 105 14.03 -11.81 -10.78
C VAL A 105 12.80 -10.89 -10.81
N PRO A 106 11.62 -11.38 -11.21
CA PRO A 106 10.44 -10.53 -11.41
C PRO A 106 9.93 -9.87 -10.13
N HIS A 107 10.17 -10.50 -8.97
CA HIS A 107 9.78 -9.96 -7.66
C HIS A 107 10.66 -8.80 -7.18
N ALA A 108 11.77 -8.54 -7.87
CA ALA A 108 12.62 -7.38 -7.61
C ALA A 108 12.08 -6.10 -8.28
N ALA A 109 10.93 -6.13 -8.96
CA ALA A 109 10.33 -4.91 -9.53
C ALA A 109 10.16 -3.83 -8.46
N GLY A 110 10.73 -2.65 -8.72
CA GLY A 110 10.65 -1.50 -7.84
C GLY A 110 9.20 -1.12 -7.55
N ARG A 111 8.89 -0.91 -6.27
CA ARG A 111 7.58 -0.50 -5.78
C ARG A 111 7.73 0.44 -4.59
N LEU A 112 6.80 1.39 -4.48
CA LEU A 112 6.61 2.21 -3.28
C LEU A 112 5.23 1.93 -2.72
N SER A 113 5.12 1.91 -1.40
CA SER A 113 3.84 1.74 -0.71
C SER A 113 3.80 2.59 0.54
N ALA A 114 2.62 3.10 0.88
CA ALA A 114 2.38 3.83 2.12
C ALA A 114 1.72 2.92 3.15
N TRP A 115 2.16 3.07 4.39
CA TRP A 115 1.72 2.29 5.53
C TRP A 115 1.45 3.20 6.71
N HIS A 116 0.59 2.76 7.62
CA HIS A 116 0.34 3.49 8.86
C HIS A 116 0.29 2.55 10.07
N THR A 117 0.55 3.12 11.22
CA THR A 117 0.28 2.52 12.53
C THR A 117 -1.08 2.97 13.07
N ASP A 118 -1.57 2.32 14.11
CA ASP A 118 -2.83 2.71 14.77
C ASP A 118 -2.72 4.09 15.47
N ASP A 119 -1.52 4.51 15.87
CA ASP A 119 -1.23 5.83 16.44
C ASP A 119 -0.96 6.92 15.38
N GLY A 120 -1.05 6.58 14.10
CA GLY A 120 -1.03 7.54 12.99
C GLY A 120 0.36 7.83 12.40
N GLN A 121 1.42 7.16 12.85
CA GLN A 121 2.72 7.23 12.18
C GLN A 121 2.62 6.65 10.76
N VAL A 122 3.14 7.39 9.79
CA VAL A 122 3.22 6.96 8.38
C VAL A 122 4.61 6.42 8.06
N LEU A 123 4.65 5.40 7.23
CA LEU A 123 5.86 4.80 6.66
C LEU A 123 5.72 4.74 5.14
N VAL A 124 6.77 5.17 4.45
CA VAL A 124 6.99 4.87 3.03
C VAL A 124 7.94 3.67 2.95
N LEU A 125 7.46 2.57 2.38
CA LEU A 125 8.26 1.39 2.11
C LEU A 125 8.65 1.36 0.63
N ALA A 126 9.95 1.44 0.36
CA ALA A 126 10.52 1.09 -0.94
C ALA A 126 10.79 -0.42 -0.98
N SER A 127 10.49 -1.05 -2.10
CA SER A 127 10.67 -2.49 -2.28
C SER A 127 11.28 -2.80 -3.64
N GLY A 128 12.26 -3.70 -3.67
CA GLY A 128 12.98 -4.08 -4.88
C GLY A 128 13.83 -2.94 -5.44
N GLU A 129 13.90 -2.92 -6.77
CA GLU A 129 14.74 -2.09 -7.62
C GLU A 129 14.24 -0.62 -7.65
N VAL A 130 14.52 0.09 -6.55
CA VAL A 130 14.19 1.52 -6.36
C VAL A 130 15.48 2.28 -6.07
N ARG A 131 15.71 3.35 -6.82
CA ARG A 131 16.81 4.29 -6.54
C ARG A 131 16.25 5.55 -5.91
N TRP A 132 16.81 5.93 -4.77
CA TRP A 132 16.42 7.15 -4.07
C TRP A 132 17.64 7.78 -3.40
N GLY A 133 18.05 8.94 -3.92
CA GLY A 133 19.29 9.59 -3.51
C GLY A 133 20.49 8.66 -3.67
N GLY A 134 21.42 8.74 -2.73
CA GLY A 134 22.60 7.86 -2.64
C GLY A 134 22.45 6.70 -1.65
N LEU A 135 21.26 6.54 -1.04
CA LEU A 135 21.04 5.57 0.04
C LEU A 135 20.34 4.29 -0.44
N LEU A 136 19.45 4.39 -1.44
CA LEU A 136 18.82 3.23 -2.07
C LEU A 136 19.41 3.05 -3.47
N SER A 137 19.95 1.85 -3.74
CA SER A 137 20.65 1.53 -4.99
C SER A 137 20.29 0.16 -5.55
#